data_AF-A0A9Q3FNH7-F1
#
_entry.id   AF-A0A9Q3FNH7-F1
#
_cell.length_a   1.000
_cell.length_b   1.000
_cell.length_c   1.000
_cell.angle_alpha   90.00
_cell.angle_beta   90.00
_cell.angle_gamma   90.00
#
_symmetry.space_group_name_H-M   'P 1'
#
loop_
_entity.id
_entity.type
_entity.pdbx_description
1 polymer ?
#
loop_
_entity_poly.entity_id
_entity_poly.type
_entity_poly.pdbx_seq_one_letter_code
_entity_poly.pdbx_strand_id
1 'polypeptide(L)'
;MRILIQEPKSPWEIVHIDWVTSLPPGGDRSYNACLVLVKRYSNAPMFLPCHKDDTAMDTAIMIWNKVISYTGLFQNIISYRDPKFT
;
A
#
# COMPACT_ATOMS: atom_id res chain seq x y z
N MET A 1 -1.35 5.30 -20.87
CA MET A 1 -1.94 3.99 -21.24
C MET A 1 -2.87 3.57 -20.12
N ARG A 2 -4.19 3.57 -20.35
CA ARG A 2 -5.18 3.22 -19.33
C ARG A 2 -5.25 1.69 -19.28
N ILE A 3 -4.73 1.07 -18.22
CA ILE A 3 -4.88 -0.38 -18.06
C ILE A 3 -6.37 -0.64 -17.81
N LEU A 4 -7.02 -1.42 -18.68
CA LEU A 4 -8.39 -1.87 -18.47
C LEU A 4 -8.33 -3.01 -17.44
N ILE A 5 -8.42 -2.64 -16.18
CA ILE A 5 -8.44 -3.59 -15.06
C ILE A 5 -9.90 -3.93 -14.79
N GLN A 6 -10.21 -5.22 -14.90
CA GLN A 6 -11.53 -5.75 -14.59
C GLN A 6 -11.95 -5.39 -13.16
N GLU A 7 -13.25 -5.15 -12.95
CA GLU A 7 -13.74 -4.85 -11.60
C GLU A 7 -13.56 -6.07 -10.68
N PRO A 8 -13.05 -5.87 -9.46
CA PRO A 8 -12.84 -6.97 -8.52
C PRO A 8 -14.20 -7.54 -8.09
N LYS A 9 -14.26 -8.87 -7.94
CA LYS A 9 -15.46 -9.58 -7.50
C LYS A 9 -15.52 -9.74 -5.98
N SER A 10 -14.38 -9.58 -5.33
CA SER A 10 -14.23 -9.71 -3.88
C SER A 10 -13.39 -8.58 -3.27
N PRO A 11 -13.58 -8.25 -1.98
CA PRO A 11 -12.71 -7.32 -1.28
C PRO A 11 -11.24 -7.78 -1.34
N TRP A 12 -10.32 -6.82 -1.47
CA TRP A 12 -8.86 -7.05 -1.47
C TRP A 12 -8.27 -7.83 -2.65
N GLU A 13 -9.09 -8.25 -3.61
CA GLU A 13 -8.62 -8.90 -4.84
C GLU A 13 -7.66 -8.00 -5.64
N ILE A 14 -8.05 -6.74 -5.79
CA ILE A 14 -7.28 -5.71 -6.49
C ILE A 14 -7.05 -4.54 -5.54
N VAL A 15 -5.79 -4.21 -5.32
CA VAL A 15 -5.36 -3.09 -4.46
C VAL A 15 -4.50 -2.10 -5.22
N HIS A 16 -4.78 -0.83 -5.00
CA HIS A 16 -3.89 0.25 -5.38
C HIS A 16 -2.98 0.57 -4.21
N ILE A 17 -1.68 0.75 -4.46
CA ILE A 17 -0.69 1.08 -3.43
C ILE A 17 0.05 2.34 -3.83
N ASP A 18 0.19 3.27 -2.89
CA ASP A 18 0.90 4.55 -3.08
C ASP A 18 1.55 5.04 -1.78
N TRP A 19 2.54 5.93 -1.87
CA TRP A 19 3.20 6.53 -0.71
C TRP A 19 2.93 8.02 -0.59
N VAL A 20 2.73 8.45 0.65
CA VAL A 20 2.73 9.86 1.04
C VAL A 20 3.98 10.10 1.87
N THR A 21 5.01 10.73 1.29
CA THR A 21 6.37 10.81 1.89
C THR A 21 6.73 12.16 2.50
N SER A 22 5.92 13.20 2.29
CA SER A 22 6.22 14.58 2.75
C SER A 22 5.49 14.92 4.05
N LEU A 23 5.41 13.99 4.99
CA LEU A 23 4.74 14.20 6.27
C LEU A 23 5.75 14.66 7.34
N PRO A 24 5.37 15.57 8.24
CA PRO A 24 6.19 15.85 9.41
C PRO A 24 6.33 14.59 10.29
N PRO A 25 7.50 14.34 10.90
CA PRO A 25 7.69 13.21 11.80
C PRO A 25 6.66 13.22 12.94
N GLY A 26 5.97 12.10 13.15
CA GLY A 26 4.87 12.01 14.11
C GLY A 26 4.87 10.72 14.94
N GLY A 27 4.30 10.83 16.14
CA GLY A 27 4.18 9.75 17.13
C GLY A 27 5.52 9.30 17.72
N ASP A 28 5.47 8.30 18.61
CA ASP A 28 6.63 7.83 19.37
C ASP A 28 7.75 7.23 18.50
N ARG A 29 7.43 6.84 17.27
CA ARG A 29 8.37 6.26 16.29
C ARG A 29 8.81 7.23 15.20
N SER A 30 8.36 8.48 15.27
CA SER A 30 8.72 9.55 14.33
C SER A 30 8.50 9.15 12.86
N TYR A 31 7.39 8.48 12.56
CA TYR A 31 7.04 8.12 11.18
C TYR A 31 6.87 9.40 10.36
N ASN A 32 7.46 9.43 9.17
CA ASN A 32 7.49 10.59 8.29
C ASN A 32 6.90 10.30 6.91
N ALA A 33 6.35 9.11 6.72
CA ALA A 33 5.62 8.71 5.53
C ALA A 33 4.42 7.82 5.88
N CYS A 34 3.55 7.61 4.90
CA CYS A 34 2.41 6.72 5.01
C CYS A 34 2.24 5.94 3.71
N LEU A 35 2.18 4.61 3.84
CA LEU A 35 1.76 3.73 2.76
C LEU A 35 0.24 3.66 2.73
N VAL A 36 -0.35 3.97 1.59
CA VAL A 36 -1.79 3.97 1.36
C VAL A 36 -2.15 2.77 0.49
N LEU A 37 -2.98 1.88 1.02
CA LEU A 37 -3.57 0.77 0.27
C LEU A 37 -5.04 1.04 0.04
N VAL A 38 -5.48 1.12 -1.21
CA VAL A 38 -6.90 1.34 -1.56
C VAL A 38 -7.45 0.07 -2.19
N LYS A 39 -8.43 -0.57 -1.54
CA LYS A 39 -9.14 -1.69 -2.16
C LYS A 39 -10.04 -1.19 -3.27
N ARG A 40 -9.83 -1.67 -4.49
CA ARG A 40 -10.59 -1.24 -5.68
C ARG A 40 -12.08 -1.55 -5.58
N TYR A 41 -12.44 -2.60 -4.84
CA TYR A 41 -13.83 -3.06 -4.67
C TYR A 41 -14.76 -2.00 -4.07
N SER A 42 -14.28 -1.23 -3.08
CA SER A 42 -15.12 -0.23 -2.40
C SER A 42 -14.46 1.14 -2.31
N ASN A 43 -13.31 1.33 -2.96
CA ASN A 43 -12.45 2.52 -2.86
C ASN A 43 -12.12 2.93 -1.40
N ALA A 44 -12.11 1.99 -0.46
CA ALA A 44 -11.77 2.31 0.92
C ALA A 44 -10.25 2.22 1.14
N PRO A 45 -9.64 3.23 1.78
CA PRO A 45 -8.22 3.22 2.08
C PRO A 45 -7.90 2.49 3.39
N MET A 46 -6.69 1.95 3.45
CA MET A 46 -5.98 1.52 4.65
C MET A 46 -4.65 2.28 4.68
N PHE A 47 -4.35 2.88 5.84
CA PHE A 47 -3.15 3.69 6.04
C PHE A 47 -2.17 2.95 6.95
N LEU A 48 -0.92 2.84 6.51
CA LEU A 48 0.16 2.25 7.29
C LEU A 48 1.25 3.30 7.48
N PRO A 49 1.50 3.74 8.73
CA PRO A 49 2.59 4.66 9.00
C PRO A 49 3.92 3.95 8.74
N CYS A 50 4.83 4.64 8.05
CA CYS A 50 6.11 4.11 7.59
C CYS A 50 7.15 5.24 7.52
N HIS A 51 8.35 4.91 7.08
CA HIS A 51 9.40 5.90 6.83
C HIS A 51 9.59 6.11 5.34
N LYS A 52 9.87 7.35 4.94
CA LYS A 52 10.11 7.70 3.53
C LYS A 52 11.28 6.90 2.94
N ASP A 53 12.25 6.56 3.77
CA ASP A 53 13.48 5.84 3.42
C ASP A 53 13.32 4.31 3.49
N ASP A 54 12.12 3.79 3.85
CA ASP A 54 11.85 2.35 3.87
C ASP A 54 12.11 1.74 2.50
N THR A 55 12.85 0.62 2.47
CA THR A 55 13.16 -0.08 1.23
C THR A 55 11.95 -0.86 0.69
N ALA A 56 12.08 -1.40 -0.51
CA ALA A 56 11.12 -2.35 -1.06
C ALA A 56 10.90 -3.55 -0.13
N MET A 57 11.98 -4.07 0.47
CA MET A 57 11.92 -5.21 1.38
C MET A 57 11.21 -4.85 2.69
N ASP A 58 11.53 -3.70 3.28
CA ASP A 58 10.86 -3.22 4.50
C ASP A 58 9.35 -3.06 4.27
N THR A 59 8.99 -2.52 3.10
CA THR A 59 7.60 -2.38 2.67
C THR A 59 6.93 -3.76 2.51
N ALA A 60 7.58 -4.71 1.84
CA ALA A 60 7.04 -6.06 1.64
C ALA A 60 6.80 -6.79 2.97
N ILE A 61 7.79 -6.73 3.88
CA ILE A 61 7.68 -7.30 5.24
C ILE A 61 6.54 -6.63 6.00
N MET A 62 6.42 -5.30 5.93
CA MET A 62 5.35 -4.56 6.59
C MET A 62 3.96 -4.99 6.08
N ILE A 63 3.78 -5.09 4.76
CA ILE A 63 2.52 -5.56 4.16
C ILE A 63 2.23 -6.99 4.59
N TRP A 64 3.22 -7.88 4.52
CA TRP A 64 3.06 -9.28 4.90
C TRP A 64 2.59 -9.44 6.35
N ASN A 65 3.25 -8.75 7.28
CA ASN A 65 2.97 -8.89 8.70
C ASN A 65 1.66 -8.20 9.12
N LYS A 66 1.40 -7.00 8.60
CA LYS A 66 0.31 -6.15 9.09
C LYS A 66 -0.97 -6.23 8.26
N VAL A 67 -0.87 -6.59 6.98
CA VAL A 67 -2.00 -6.50 6.05
C VAL A 67 -2.50 -7.87 5.65
N ILE A 68 -1.60 -8.74 5.16
CA ILE A 68 -1.98 -10.05 4.63
C ILE A 68 -2.67 -10.92 5.70
N SER A 69 -2.26 -10.79 6.96
CA SER A 69 -2.91 -11.45 8.11
C SER A 69 -4.38 -11.05 8.31
N TYR A 70 -4.76 -9.85 7.92
CA TYR A 70 -6.12 -9.33 8.02
C TYR A 70 -6.92 -9.46 6.72
N THR A 71 -6.28 -9.29 5.56
CA THR A 71 -6.95 -9.18 4.26
C THR A 71 -6.92 -10.46 3.43
N GLY A 72 -6.03 -11.41 3.77
CA GLY A 72 -5.60 -12.45 2.85
C GLY A 72 -4.67 -11.90 1.76
N LEU A 73 -4.34 -12.75 0.78
CA LEU A 73 -3.46 -12.40 -0.33
C LEU A 73 -4.18 -11.58 -1.40
N PHE A 74 -3.49 -10.56 -1.92
CA PHE A 74 -3.95 -9.80 -3.08
C PHE A 74 -3.71 -10.59 -4.36
N GLN A 75 -4.62 -10.49 -5.33
CA GLN A 75 -4.39 -11.05 -6.66
C GLN A 75 -3.65 -10.08 -7.58
N ASN A 76 -3.97 -8.79 -7.48
CA ASN A 76 -3.32 -7.74 -8.25
C ASN A 76 -2.97 -6.55 -7.38
N ILE A 77 -1.73 -6.08 -7.53
CA ILE A 77 -1.23 -4.85 -6.94
C ILE A 77 -0.98 -3.85 -8.07
N ILE A 78 -1.54 -2.66 -7.93
CA ILE A 78 -1.35 -1.55 -8.86
C ILE A 78 -0.62 -0.46 -8.11
N SER A 79 0.67 -0.32 -8.35
CA SER A 79 1.45 0.81 -7.86
C SER A 79 1.58 1.88 -8.95
N TYR A 80 1.54 3.14 -8.55
CA TYR A 80 2.15 4.18 -9.39
C TYR A 80 3.66 3.96 -9.39
N ARG A 81 4.37 4.35 -10.46
CA ARG A 81 5.80 4.03 -10.70
C ARG A 81 6.73 4.60 -9.62
N ASP A 82 6.71 3.98 -8.46
CA ASP A 82 7.61 4.25 -7.36
C ASP A 82 8.85 3.36 -7.52
N PRO A 83 10.07 3.89 -7.34
CA PRO A 83 11.30 3.10 -7.37
C PRO A 83 11.28 1.90 -6.41
N LYS A 84 10.46 1.93 -5.36
CA LYS A 84 10.32 0.81 -4.42
C LYS A 84 9.62 -0.41 -5.03
N PHE A 85 8.96 -0.27 -6.19
CA PHE A 85 8.30 -1.36 -6.91
C PHE A 85 8.80 -1.53 -8.36
N THR A 86 9.89 -0.86 -8.76
CA THR A 86 10.50 -0.97 -10.11
C THR A 86 11.89 -1.57 -10.01
#